data_AF-A0A4S0G161-F1
#
_entry.id   AF-A0A4S0G161-F1
#
_cell.length_a   1.000
_cell.length_b   1.000
_cell.length_c   1.000
_cell.angle_alpha   90.00
_cell.angle_beta   90.00
_cell.angle_gamma   90.00
#
_symmetry.space_group_name_H-M   'P 1'
#
loop_
_entity.id
_entity.type
_entity.pdbx_description
1 polymer ?
#
loop_
_entity_poly.entity_id
_entity_poly.type
_entity_poly.pdbx_seq_one_letter_code
_entity_poly.pdbx_strand_id
1 'polypeptide(L)'
;LKYYVGLASELQAAGAHIIAVKDMAGLLKPSAARVLFKALREATDLPIHFHTHDTSGLSAATVLAAVESGVDAIDAAMDAFSGNTSQPCLGSIVEALKGTER
;
A
#
# COMPACT_ATOMS: atom_id res chain seq x y z
N LEU A 1 8.68 -12.61 2.05
CA LEU A 1 9.46 -11.38 1.76
C LEU A 1 10.29 -11.51 0.48
N LYS A 2 11.30 -12.40 0.43
CA LYS A 2 12.19 -12.57 -0.75
C LYS A 2 11.45 -12.71 -2.09
N TYR A 3 10.35 -13.46 -2.12
CA TYR A 3 9.49 -13.60 -3.30
C TYR A 3 9.04 -12.25 -3.89
N TYR A 4 8.49 -11.35 -3.06
CA TYR A 4 7.99 -10.05 -3.52
C TYR A 4 9.12 -9.13 -3.99
N VAL A 5 10.24 -9.14 -3.27
CA VAL A 5 11.42 -8.34 -3.63
C VAL A 5 12.02 -8.80 -4.97
N GLY A 6 12.16 -10.11 -5.17
CA GLY A 6 12.65 -10.67 -6.44
C GLY A 6 11.75 -10.30 -7.62
N LEU A 7 10.44 -10.41 -7.45
CA LEU A 7 9.48 -9.99 -8.48
C LEU A 7 9.57 -8.49 -8.79
N ALA A 8 9.76 -7.62 -7.80
CA ALA A 8 9.94 -6.19 -8.06
C ALA A 8 11.18 -5.93 -8.93
N SER A 9 12.28 -6.64 -8.68
CA SER A 9 13.50 -6.54 -9.50
C SER A 9 13.28 -7.06 -10.93
N GLU A 10 12.56 -8.18 -11.11
CA GLU A 10 12.21 -8.71 -12.42
C GLU A 10 11.32 -7.73 -13.21
N LEU A 11 10.31 -7.15 -12.56
CA LEU A 11 9.42 -6.15 -13.18
C LEU A 11 10.16 -4.87 -13.56
N GLN A 12 11.08 -4.39 -12.71
CA GLN A 12 11.94 -3.26 -13.04
C GLN A 12 12.82 -3.57 -14.27
N ALA A 13 13.45 -4.74 -14.31
CA ALA A 13 14.27 -5.17 -15.45
C ALA A 13 13.43 -5.31 -16.74
N ALA A 14 12.14 -5.65 -16.61
CA ALA A 14 11.18 -5.69 -17.70
C ALA A 14 10.68 -4.30 -18.16
N GLY A 15 11.14 -3.20 -17.54
CA GLY A 15 10.82 -1.84 -17.96
C GLY A 15 9.62 -1.20 -17.25
N ALA A 16 9.23 -1.69 -16.07
CA ALA A 16 8.22 -1.02 -15.26
C ALA A 16 8.68 0.39 -14.83
N HIS A 17 7.73 1.33 -14.77
CA HIS A 17 7.96 2.69 -14.25
C HIS A 17 7.51 2.85 -12.79
N ILE A 18 6.59 2.00 -12.34
CA ILE A 18 5.99 1.98 -11.00
C ILE A 18 5.78 0.51 -10.63
N ILE A 19 6.03 0.15 -9.38
CA ILE A 19 5.72 -1.18 -8.83
C ILE A 19 4.44 -1.10 -8.02
N ALA A 20 3.43 -1.88 -8.41
CA ALA A 20 2.19 -1.98 -7.66
C ALA A 20 2.19 -3.21 -6.74
N VAL A 21 1.82 -3.01 -5.47
CA VAL A 21 1.43 -4.10 -4.56
C VAL A 21 -0.08 -4.20 -4.59
N LYS A 22 -0.61 -5.22 -5.29
CA LYS A 22 -2.04 -5.47 -5.40
C LYS A 22 -2.50 -6.53 -4.40
N ASP A 23 -3.03 -6.08 -3.26
CA ASP A 23 -3.67 -6.91 -2.25
C ASP A 23 -5.19 -7.02 -2.52
N MET A 24 -5.53 -7.83 -3.51
CA MET A 24 -6.90 -7.97 -4.02
C MET A 24 -7.95 -8.43 -2.99
N ALA A 25 -7.53 -9.02 -1.87
CA ALA A 25 -8.43 -9.61 -0.89
C ALA A 25 -8.34 -8.94 0.49
N GLY A 26 -7.52 -7.90 0.66
CA GLY A 26 -7.37 -7.23 1.95
C GLY A 26 -6.66 -8.08 3.00
N LEU A 27 -5.67 -8.89 2.57
CA LEU A 27 -4.96 -9.85 3.40
C LEU A 27 -3.73 -9.24 4.11
N LEU A 28 -3.20 -8.13 3.58
CA LEU A 28 -2.00 -7.53 4.11
C LEU A 28 -2.32 -6.86 5.46
N LYS A 29 -1.62 -7.32 6.50
CA LYS A 29 -1.75 -6.78 7.87
C LYS A 29 -0.80 -5.59 8.08
N PRO A 30 -1.09 -4.66 9.00
CA PRO A 30 -0.25 -3.48 9.20
C PRO A 30 1.20 -3.79 9.56
N SER A 31 1.45 -4.80 10.41
CA SER A 31 2.81 -5.23 10.74
C SER A 31 3.58 -5.78 9.53
N ALA A 32 2.89 -6.49 8.64
CA ALA A 32 3.48 -7.03 7.42
C ALA A 32 3.72 -5.93 6.38
N ALA A 33 2.84 -4.92 6.28
CA ALA A 33 3.03 -3.76 5.43
C ALA A 33 4.33 -3.02 5.77
N ARG A 34 4.60 -2.77 7.06
CA ARG A 34 5.85 -2.10 7.47
C ARG A 34 7.11 -2.83 7.00
N VAL A 35 7.10 -4.16 7.11
CA VAL A 35 8.22 -4.99 6.65
C VAL A 35 8.31 -5.01 5.12
N LEU A 36 7.17 -5.16 4.44
CA LEU A 36 7.11 -5.31 2.99
C LEU A 36 7.54 -4.03 2.27
N PHE A 37 6.93 -2.89 2.61
CA PHE A 37 7.20 -1.63 1.91
C PHE A 37 8.61 -1.12 2.16
N LYS A 38 9.14 -1.27 3.39
CA LYS A 38 10.55 -0.98 3.67
C LYS A 38 11.48 -1.84 2.80
N ALA A 39 11.24 -3.15 2.74
CA ALA A 39 12.09 -4.05 1.95
C ALA A 39 11.99 -3.80 0.43
N LEU A 40 10.81 -3.44 -0.08
CA LEU A 40 10.66 -3.04 -1.48
C LEU A 40 11.39 -1.74 -1.76
N ARG A 41 11.28 -0.76 -0.87
CA ARG A 41 11.96 0.54 -1.01
C ARG A 41 13.48 0.41 -1.01
N GLU A 42 14.03 -0.53 -0.25
CA GLU A 42 15.46 -0.86 -0.24
C GLU A 42 15.91 -1.62 -1.51
N ALA A 43 14.99 -2.25 -2.23
CA ALA A 43 15.31 -3.13 -3.35
C ALA A 43 15.10 -2.52 -4.74
N THR A 44 14.33 -1.44 -4.84
CA THR A 44 14.05 -0.74 -6.10
C THR A 44 13.96 0.76 -5.86
N ASP A 45 14.44 1.55 -6.82
CA ASP A 45 14.30 3.01 -6.86
C ASP A 45 12.97 3.46 -7.51
N LEU A 46 12.20 2.54 -8.10
CA LEU A 46 10.91 2.86 -8.69
C LEU A 46 9.87 3.24 -7.61
N PRO A 47 8.93 4.16 -7.91
CA PRO A 47 7.80 4.44 -7.04
C PRO A 47 6.96 3.18 -6.76
N ILE A 48 6.46 3.05 -5.54
CA ILE A 48 5.64 1.94 -5.08
C ILE A 48 4.20 2.41 -4.86
N HIS A 49 3.23 1.73 -5.47
CA HIS A 49 1.79 2.01 -5.35
C HIS A 49 1.08 0.86 -4.64
N PHE A 50 0.41 1.13 -3.53
CA PHE A 50 -0.34 0.13 -2.77
C PHE A 50 -1.84 0.18 -3.06
N HIS A 51 -2.38 -0.97 -3.46
CA HIS A 51 -3.80 -1.21 -3.62
C HIS A 51 -4.26 -2.32 -2.67
N THR A 52 -5.36 -2.10 -1.95
CA THR A 52 -5.96 -3.11 -1.08
C THR A 52 -7.49 -3.02 -1.04
N HIS A 53 -8.10 -3.94 -0.31
CA HIS A 53 -9.53 -3.98 -0.02
C HIS A 53 -9.75 -4.01 1.49
N ASP A 54 -10.86 -3.43 1.96
CA ASP A 54 -11.19 -3.29 3.37
C ASP A 54 -12.06 -4.42 3.92
N THR A 55 -12.01 -5.60 3.29
CA THR A 55 -12.86 -6.75 3.62
C THR A 55 -12.69 -7.17 5.08
N SER A 56 -11.49 -6.95 5.62
CA SER A 56 -11.13 -7.24 7.00
C SER A 56 -11.52 -6.15 8.00
N GLY A 57 -11.93 -4.96 7.52
CA GLY A 57 -12.23 -3.78 8.32
C GLY A 57 -11.00 -3.07 8.92
N LEU A 58 -9.78 -3.49 8.56
CA LEU A 58 -8.53 -2.95 9.09
C LEU A 58 -7.58 -2.39 8.02
N SER A 59 -7.99 -2.34 6.75
CA SER A 59 -7.09 -1.98 5.66
C SER A 59 -6.61 -0.53 5.72
N ALA A 60 -7.39 0.38 6.31
CA ALA A 60 -6.94 1.74 6.60
C ALA A 60 -5.69 1.75 7.50
N ALA A 61 -5.64 0.88 8.53
CA ALA A 61 -4.46 0.74 9.36
C ALA A 61 -3.26 0.17 8.58
N THR A 62 -3.50 -0.72 7.61
CA THR A 62 -2.47 -1.24 6.71
C THR A 62 -1.95 -0.15 5.77
N VAL A 63 -2.83 0.69 5.24
CA VAL A 63 -2.48 1.85 4.40
C VAL A 63 -1.64 2.84 5.18
N LEU A 64 -2.05 3.24 6.39
CA LEU A 64 -1.25 4.17 7.21
C LEU A 64 0.13 3.59 7.55
N ALA A 65 0.20 2.29 7.85
CA ALA A 65 1.48 1.61 8.06
C ALA A 65 2.37 1.59 6.80
N ALA A 66 1.77 1.49 5.60
CA ALA A 66 2.50 1.60 4.34
C ALA A 66 3.02 3.03 4.12
N VAL A 67 2.22 4.05 4.45
CA VAL A 67 2.62 5.47 4.40
C VAL A 67 3.79 5.75 5.35
N GLU A 68 3.73 5.28 6.60
CA GLU A 68 4.85 5.37 7.54
C GLU A 68 6.14 4.69 7.02
N SER A 69 5.99 3.72 6.12
CA SER A 69 7.09 2.90 5.59
C SER A 69 7.58 3.34 4.20
N GLY A 70 7.14 4.50 3.73
CA GLY A 70 7.66 5.10 2.50
C GLY A 70 6.99 4.63 1.21
N VAL A 71 5.76 4.09 1.25
CA VAL A 71 4.99 3.88 0.00
C VAL A 71 4.73 5.22 -0.70
N ASP A 72 4.78 5.27 -2.02
CA ASP A 72 4.70 6.52 -2.79
C ASP A 72 3.25 6.88 -3.15
N ALA A 73 2.39 5.89 -3.38
CA ALA A 73 0.97 6.08 -3.68
C ALA A 73 0.10 5.01 -3.01
N ILE A 74 -1.14 5.36 -2.69
CA ILE A 74 -2.15 4.45 -2.13
C ILE A 74 -3.48 4.60 -2.88
N ASP A 75 -4.25 3.52 -2.96
CA ASP A 75 -5.63 3.56 -3.40
C ASP A 75 -6.59 3.68 -2.21
N ALA A 76 -7.61 4.51 -2.36
CA ALA A 76 -8.73 4.65 -1.44
C ALA A 76 -10.03 4.92 -2.23
N ALA A 77 -11.19 4.73 -1.61
CA ALA A 77 -12.49 5.02 -2.21
C ALA A 77 -13.14 6.23 -1.52
N MET A 78 -13.92 7.00 -2.27
CA MET A 78 -14.82 8.02 -1.70
C MET A 78 -15.68 7.39 -0.60
N ASP A 79 -15.87 8.11 0.49
CA ASP A 79 -16.35 7.61 1.78
C ASP A 79 -17.63 6.78 1.65
N ALA A 80 -18.62 7.30 0.92
CA ALA A 80 -19.91 6.66 0.68
C ALA A 80 -19.85 5.35 -0.14
N PHE A 81 -18.71 5.08 -0.78
CA PHE A 81 -18.42 3.88 -1.56
C PHE A 81 -17.22 3.10 -1.02
N SER A 82 -16.80 3.39 0.22
CA SER A 82 -15.64 2.76 0.87
C SER A 82 -16.06 1.68 1.88
N GLY A 83 -15.08 0.92 2.36
CA GLY A 83 -15.26 -0.10 3.38
C GLY A 83 -15.80 -1.43 2.83
N ASN A 84 -15.90 -2.43 3.71
CA ASN A 84 -16.26 -3.80 3.34
C ASN A 84 -15.41 -4.27 2.15
N THR A 85 -16.00 -4.84 1.10
CA THR A 85 -15.25 -5.35 -0.05
C THR A 85 -14.70 -4.26 -0.98
N SER A 86 -14.90 -2.97 -0.68
CA SER A 86 -14.30 -1.84 -1.41
C SER A 86 -12.90 -1.52 -0.85
N GLN A 87 -12.30 -0.40 -1.29
CA GLN A 87 -11.10 0.19 -0.69
C GLN A 87 -11.42 0.86 0.66
N PRO A 88 -10.40 1.15 1.50
CA PRO A 88 -10.60 1.97 2.70
C PRO A 88 -11.04 3.41 2.38
N CYS A 89 -11.62 4.06 3.39
CA CYS A 89 -12.20 5.40 3.29
C CYS A 89 -11.15 6.48 3.00
N LEU A 90 -11.29 7.15 1.84
CA LEU A 90 -10.42 8.23 1.41
C LEU A 90 -10.44 9.40 2.40
N GLY A 91 -11.62 9.93 2.75
CA GLY A 91 -11.74 11.07 3.66
C GLY A 91 -11.10 10.80 5.02
N SER A 92 -11.28 9.59 5.55
CA SER A 92 -10.68 9.19 6.83
C SER A 92 -9.16 9.03 6.76
N ILE A 93 -8.62 8.46 5.68
CA ILE A 93 -7.16 8.35 5.49
C ILE A 93 -6.54 9.74 5.37
N VAL A 94 -7.13 10.62 4.55
CA VAL A 94 -6.65 12.00 4.35
C VAL A 94 -6.66 12.75 5.68
N GLU A 95 -7.75 12.69 6.45
CA GLU A 95 -7.82 13.39 7.74
C GLU A 95 -6.85 12.79 8.77
N ALA A 96 -6.55 11.49 8.71
CA ALA A 96 -5.55 10.86 9.58
C ALA A 96 -4.10 11.29 9.27
N LEU A 97 -3.80 11.63 8.02
CA LEU A 97 -2.46 12.08 7.59
C LEU A 97 -2.31 13.61 7.64
N LYS A 98 -3.40 14.33 7.84
CA LYS A 98 -3.40 15.79 7.88
C LYS A 98 -2.51 16.32 9.00
N GLY A 99 -1.55 17.16 8.62
CA GLY A 99 -0.60 17.76 9.55
C GLY A 99 0.60 16.86 9.88
N THR A 100 0.72 15.69 9.23
CA THR A 100 1.96 14.91 9.25
C THR A 100 2.95 15.44 8.20
N GLU A 101 4.18 14.90 8.20
CA GLU A 101 5.19 15.25 7.19
C GLU A 101 4.81 14.77 5.79
N ARG A 102 3.93 13.76 5.69
CA ARG A 102 3.51 13.10 4.45
C ARG A 102 2.08 13.45 4.06
#